data_AF-A0A2E8XVJ1-F1
#
_entry.id   AF-A0A2E8XVJ1-F1
#
_cell.length_a   1.000
_cell.length_b   1.000
_cell.length_c   1.000
_cell.angle_alpha   90.00
_cell.angle_beta   90.00
_cell.angle_gamma   90.00
#
_symmetry.space_group_name_H-M   'P 1'
#
loop_
_entity.id
_entity.type
_entity.pdbx_description
1 polymer ?
#
loop_
_entity_poly.entity_id
_entity_poly.type
_entity_poly.pdbx_seq_one_letter_code
_entity_poly.pdbx_strand_id
1 'polypeptide(L)' 'MKKYRKLINGEKVKELDSSINLIIKTKCPEKWIIKDLETGQSYRANGQTELGKMFTPIND' A
#
# COMPACT_ATOMS: atom_id res chain seq x y z
N MET A 1 9.25 -1.42 23.09
CA MET A 1 10.18 -2.06 22.12
C MET A 1 9.87 -1.55 20.73
N LYS A 2 10.86 -1.22 19.90
CA LYS A 2 10.63 -0.88 18.49
C LYS A 2 10.16 -2.15 17.77
N LYS A 3 8.96 -2.13 17.19
CA LYS A 3 8.43 -3.23 16.37
C LYS A 3 8.96 -3.09 14.93
N TYR A 4 9.16 -4.22 14.26
CA TYR A 4 9.66 -4.29 12.89
C TYR A 4 8.83 -5.30 12.10
N ARG A 5 8.62 -5.02 10.82
CA ARG A 5 7.99 -5.91 9.84
C ARG A 5 9.06 -6.47 8.91
N LYS A 6 8.92 -7.73 8.47
CA LYS A 6 9.84 -8.38 7.52
C LYS A 6 9.21 -8.31 6.13
N LEU A 7 9.92 -7.75 5.16
CA LEU A 7 9.50 -7.69 3.77
C LEU A 7 9.77 -9.02 3.04
N ILE A 8 9.15 -9.22 1.88
CA ILE A 8 9.37 -10.41 1.04
C ILE A 8 10.85 -10.60 0.63
N ASN A 9 11.59 -9.50 0.49
CA ASN A 9 13.02 -9.52 0.13
C ASN A 9 13.94 -9.82 1.34
N GLY A 10 13.38 -9.99 2.55
CA GLY A 10 14.12 -10.26 3.78
C GLY A 10 14.52 -9.02 4.59
N GLU A 11 14.35 -7.81 4.06
CA GLU A 11 14.62 -6.56 4.79
C GLU A 11 13.65 -6.37 5.96
N LYS A 12 14.07 -5.59 6.96
CA LYS A 12 13.25 -5.23 8.12
C LYS A 12 12.98 -3.74 8.14
N VAL A 13 11.71 -3.37 8.21
CA VAL A 13 11.26 -1.96 8.29
C VAL A 13 10.63 -1.68 9.64
N LYS A 14 10.79 -0.44 10.14
CA LYS A 14 10.26 -0.04 11.45
C LYS A 14 8.74 0.13 11.36
N GLU A 15 8.02 -0.49 12.29
CA GLU A 15 6.59 -0.29 12.48
C GLU A 15 6.36 0.95 13.35
N LEU A 16 5.38 1.78 12.98
CA LEU A 16 4.97 2.95 13.77
C LEU A 16 4.00 2.52 14.86
N ASP A 17 4.00 3.24 15.99
CA ASP A 17 3.11 2.92 17.12
C ASP A 17 1.63 3.29 16.85
N SER A 18 1.38 4.14 15.84
CA SER A 18 0.04 4.56 15.41
C SER A 18 -0.08 4.52 13.90
N SER A 19 -1.30 4.34 13.40
CA SER A 19 -1.60 4.38 11.96
C SER A 19 -1.39 5.79 11.41
N ILE A 20 -0.90 5.86 10.18
CA ILE A 20 -0.75 7.11 9.44
C ILE A 20 -1.45 6.98 8.08
N ASN A 21 -1.82 8.11 7.49
CA ASN A 21 -2.41 8.13 6.16
C ASN A 21 -1.31 8.12 5.08
N LEU A 22 -1.37 7.13 4.18
CA LEU A 22 -0.60 7.14 2.95
C LEU A 22 -1.48 7.75 1.83
N ILE A 23 -1.12 8.94 1.35
CA ILE A 23 -1.95 9.71 0.39
C ILE A 23 -1.23 9.84 -0.96
N ILE A 24 -1.89 9.42 -2.03
CA ILE A 24 -1.46 9.65 -3.41
C ILE A 24 -2.38 10.71 -4.03
N LYS A 25 -1.82 11.87 -4.39
CA LYS A 25 -2.56 12.92 -5.11
C LYS A 25 -2.30 12.78 -6.61
N THR A 26 -3.35 12.56 -7.40
CA THR A 26 -3.23 12.36 -8.84
C THR A 26 -4.49 12.81 -9.58
N LYS A 27 -4.34 13.19 -10.86
CA LYS A 27 -5.45 13.44 -11.79
C LYS A 27 -5.80 12.21 -12.64
N CYS A 28 -4.94 11.20 -12.66
CA CYS A 28 -5.13 9.94 -13.39
C CYS A 28 -4.82 8.81 -12.40
N PRO A 29 -5.83 8.26 -11.70
CA PRO A 29 -5.62 7.20 -10.71
C PRO A 29 -5.18 5.90 -11.37
N GLU A 30 -5.79 5.53 -12.50
CA GLU A 30 -5.57 4.24 -13.17
C GLU A 30 -4.14 3.98 -13.65
N LYS A 31 -3.26 4.99 -13.72
CA LYS A 31 -1.83 4.78 -14.03
C LYS A 31 -1.00 4.29 -12.84
N TRP A 32 -1.56 4.34 -11.63
CA TRP A 32 -0.84 3.98 -10.41
C TRP A 32 -1.10 2.53 -10.01
N ILE A 33 0.00 1.83 -9.72
CA ILE A 33 0.01 0.53 -9.05
C ILE A 33 0.75 0.73 -7.72
N ILE A 34 0.14 0.27 -6.62
CA ILE A 34 0.81 0.17 -5.32
C ILE A 34 1.05 -1.30 -5.01
N LYS A 35 2.22 -1.61 -4.45
CA LYS A 35 2.59 -2.97 -4.05
C LYS A 35 2.92 -2.97 -2.57
N ASP A 36 2.24 -3.82 -1.82
CA ASP A 36 2.64 -4.12 -0.44
C ASP A 36 3.89 -5.01 -0.48
N LEU A 37 5.00 -4.49 0.03
CA LEU A 37 6.29 -5.20 0.05
C LEU A 37 6.38 -6.25 1.16
N GLU A 38 5.43 -6.28 2.09
CA GLU A 38 5.34 -7.33 3.10
C GLU A 38 4.69 -8.60 2.55
N THR A 39 3.57 -8.45 1.83
CA THR A 39 2.80 -9.58 1.29
C THR A 39 3.07 -9.86 -0.19
N GLY A 40 3.59 -8.89 -0.92
CA GLY A 40 3.74 -8.94 -2.38
C GLY A 40 2.46 -8.58 -3.16
N GLN A 41 1.33 -8.35 -2.49
CA GLN A 41 0.06 -8.02 -3.15
C GLN A 41 0.15 -6.67 -3.86
N SER A 42 -0.31 -6.63 -5.11
CA SER A 42 -0.40 -5.40 -5.90
C SER A 42 -1.85 -4.93 -6.02
N TYR A 43 -2.04 -3.62 -6.11
CA TYR A 43 -3.35 -3.00 -6.27
C TYR A 43 -3.28 -1.88 -7.30
N ARG A 44 -4.32 -1.76 -8.12
CA ARG A 44 -4.49 -0.65 -9.08
C ARG A 44 -5.44 0.39 -8.49
N ALA A 45 -5.06 1.66 -8.54
CA ALA A 45 -5.98 2.72 -8.16
C ALA A 45 -7.12 2.84 -9.19
N ASN A 46 -8.36 2.98 -8.73
CA ASN A 46 -9.57 2.82 -9.55
C ASN A 46 -10.43 4.10 -9.63
N GLY A 47 -9.96 5.21 -9.06
CA GLY A 47 -10.62 6.52 -9.11
C GLY A 47 -11.75 6.73 -8.11
N GLN A 48 -12.10 5.72 -7.32
CA GLN A 48 -12.99 5.93 -6.17
C GLN A 48 -12.28 6.76 -5.10
N THR A 49 -13.04 7.59 -4.38
CA THR A 49 -12.52 8.49 -3.34
C THR A 49 -12.87 8.04 -1.93
N GLU A 50 -13.70 7.01 -1.78
CA GLU A 50 -14.07 6.45 -0.50
C GLU A 50 -12.88 5.66 0.09
N LEU A 51 -12.53 5.98 1.34
CA LEU A 51 -11.44 5.30 2.05
C LEU A 51 -11.69 3.79 2.08
N GLY A 52 -10.68 3.00 1.71
CA GLY A 52 -10.78 1.54 1.63
C GLY A 52 -11.31 1.00 0.30
N LYS A 53 -11.82 1.85 -0.61
CA LYS A 53 -12.29 1.40 -1.95
C LYS A 53 -11.50 2.00 -3.12
N MET A 54 -10.53 2.88 -2.84
CA MET A 54 -9.70 3.57 -3.84
C MET A 54 -8.82 2.64 -4.70
N PHE A 55 -8.65 1.39 -4.28
CA PHE A 55 -7.74 0.43 -4.92
C PHE A 55 -8.43 -0.92 -5.14
N THR A 56 -8.21 -1.49 -6.32
CA THR A 56 -8.65 -2.83 -6.68
C THR A 56 -7.45 -3.78 -6.65
N PRO A 57 -7.53 -4.93 -5.96
CA PRO A 57 -6.48 -5.94 -6.00
C PRO A 57 -6.21 -6.40 -7.43
N ILE A 58 -4.94 -6.57 -7.77
CA ILE A 58 -4.51 -7.24 -8.99
C ILE A 58 -4.21 -8.68 -8.61
N ASN A 59 -4.94 -9.63 -9.21
CA ASN A 59 -4.60 -11.04 -9.14
C ASN A 59 -3.92 -11.37 -10.46
N ASP A 60 -2.64 -11.74 -10.41
CA ASP A 60 -1.91 -12.31 -11.54
C ASP A 60 -2.31 -13.79 -11.74
#